data_AF-A0A9D5XBG0-F1
#
_entry.id   AF-A0A9D5XBG0-F1
#
_cell.length_a   1.000
_cell.length_b   1.000
_cell.length_c   1.000
_cell.angle_alpha   90.00
_cell.angle_beta   90.00
_cell.angle_gamma   90.00
#
_symmetry.space_group_name_H-M   'P 1'
#
loop_
_entity.id
_entity.type
_entity.pdbx_description
1 polymer ?
#
loop_
_entity_poly.entity_id
_entity_poly.type
_entity_poly.pdbx_seq_one_letter_code
_entity_poly.pdbx_strand_id
1 'polypeptide(L)'
;MQQKKTNKKLLLPIHPKLAETLLATELGKTYFLETERGMKFSDNGIGNWFRTQCDEAGLPNCTAHGLRKAAARRMAEAGATNQQIKAMTGHSKDDEVALYTAAADQVRIAEEVMKKLSV
;
A
#
# COMPACT_ATOMS: atom_id res chain seq x y z
N MET A 1 -11.15 9.12 4.92
CA MET A 1 -9.86 9.82 5.22
C MET A 1 -9.57 10.88 4.16
N GLN A 2 -8.66 11.82 4.42
CA GLN A 2 -8.31 12.90 3.47
C GLN A 2 -6.79 13.04 3.31
N GLN A 3 -6.31 13.18 2.08
CA GLN A 3 -4.87 13.39 1.81
C GLN A 3 -4.43 14.83 2.10
N LYS A 4 -3.26 15.02 2.71
CA LYS A 4 -2.67 16.34 2.99
C LYS A 4 -2.25 17.10 1.72
N LYS A 5 -1.63 16.42 0.75
CA LYS A 5 -1.06 17.06 -0.45
C LYS A 5 -2.11 17.51 -1.46
N THR A 6 -3.17 16.73 -1.63
CA THR A 6 -4.17 16.92 -2.70
C THR A 6 -5.55 17.27 -2.18
N ASN A 7 -5.77 17.24 -0.86
CA ASN A 7 -7.07 17.37 -0.21
C ASN A 7 -8.13 16.34 -0.66
N LYS A 8 -7.72 15.32 -1.40
CA LYS A 8 -8.63 14.28 -1.92
C LYS A 8 -9.18 13.46 -0.76
N LYS A 9 -10.51 13.36 -0.70
CA LYS A 9 -11.20 12.42 0.19
C LYS A 9 -11.08 11.02 -0.41
N LEU A 10 -10.70 10.06 0.43
CA LEU A 10 -10.56 8.66 0.07
C LEU A 10 -11.38 7.80 1.03
N LEU A 11 -12.07 6.83 0.45
CA LEU A 11 -12.63 5.69 1.15
C LEU A 11 -11.64 4.54 0.96
N LEU A 12 -10.99 4.11 2.04
CA LEU A 12 -10.08 2.97 2.03
C LEU A 12 -10.69 1.86 2.92
N PRO A 13 -11.18 0.76 2.33
CA PRO A 13 -11.62 -0.39 3.10
C PRO A 13 -10.46 -0.97 3.92
N ILE A 14 -10.75 -1.42 5.14
CA ILE A 14 -9.75 -2.06 6.00
C ILE A 14 -9.69 -3.55 5.65
N HIS A 15 -8.49 -4.02 5.30
CA HIS A 15 -8.27 -5.45 5.07
C HIS A 15 -8.50 -6.25 6.37
N PRO A 16 -9.14 -7.44 6.34
CA PRO A 16 -9.44 -8.20 7.56
C PRO A 16 -8.24 -8.42 8.47
N LYS A 17 -7.09 -8.79 7.89
CA LYS A 17 -5.83 -8.95 8.65
C LYS A 17 -5.38 -7.65 9.35
N LEU A 18 -5.59 -6.49 8.72
CA LEU A 18 -5.29 -5.21 9.34
C LEU A 18 -6.27 -4.93 10.49
N ALA A 19 -7.56 -5.21 10.32
CA ALA A 19 -8.54 -5.06 11.39
C ALA A 19 -8.20 -5.92 12.62
N GLU A 20 -7.83 -7.20 12.40
CA GLU A 20 -7.36 -8.09 13.46
C GLU A 20 -6.16 -7.51 14.23
N THR A 21 -5.13 -7.04 13.51
CA THR A 21 -3.95 -6.44 14.13
C THR A 21 -4.30 -5.18 14.91
N LEU A 22 -5.16 -4.31 14.36
CA LEU A 22 -5.57 -3.08 15.04
C LEU A 22 -6.35 -3.35 16.33
N LEU A 23 -7.19 -4.38 16.36
CA LEU A 23 -7.92 -4.78 17.56
C LEU A 23 -7.02 -5.39 18.63
N ALA A 24 -5.92 -6.03 18.21
CA ALA A 24 -4.95 -6.66 19.11
C ALA A 24 -3.83 -5.70 19.58
N THR A 25 -3.79 -4.47 19.08
CA THR A 25 -2.72 -3.50 19.38
C THR A 25 -3.28 -2.33 20.19
N GLU A 26 -2.57 -1.91 21.24
CA GLU A 26 -2.90 -0.64 21.90
C GLU A 26 -2.59 0.52 20.94
N LEU A 27 -3.62 1.28 20.58
CA LEU A 27 -3.50 2.44 19.71
C LEU A 27 -3.20 3.69 20.54
N GLY A 28 -2.63 4.71 19.89
CA GLY A 28 -2.33 5.97 20.56
C GLY A 28 -3.59 6.68 21.06
N LYS A 29 -3.43 7.46 22.14
CA LYS A 29 -4.56 8.06 22.88
C LYS A 29 -5.02 9.38 22.26
N THR A 30 -4.08 10.16 21.74
CA THR A 30 -4.30 11.47 21.11
C THR A 30 -4.20 11.37 19.59
N TYR A 31 -3.20 10.62 19.11
CA TYR A 31 -2.99 10.35 17.69
C TYR A 31 -3.12 8.86 17.43
N PHE A 32 -3.61 8.47 16.25
CA PHE A 32 -3.73 7.05 15.90
C PHE A 32 -2.39 6.30 16.01
N LEU A 33 -1.29 6.96 15.61
CA LEU A 33 0.08 6.50 15.84
C LEU A 33 0.84 7.57 16.64
N GLU A 34 1.45 7.13 17.74
CA GLU A 34 2.25 7.97 18.63
C GLU A 34 3.69 7.47 18.67
N THR A 35 4.62 8.41 18.78
CA THR A 35 6.00 8.11 19.17
C THR A 35 6.05 7.64 20.62
N GLU A 36 7.17 7.08 21.07
CA GLU A 36 7.38 6.67 22.47
C GLU A 36 7.16 7.80 23.49
N ARG A 37 7.23 9.07 23.04
CA ARG A 37 6.98 10.26 23.86
C ARG A 37 5.52 10.72 23.81
N GLY A 38 4.60 9.95 23.23
CA GLY A 38 3.18 10.30 23.08
C GLY A 38 2.90 11.39 22.04
N MET A 39 3.86 11.71 21.18
CA MET A 39 3.74 12.77 20.17
C MET A 39 3.41 12.21 18.79
N LYS A 40 2.74 12.99 17.94
CA LYS A 40 2.55 12.62 16.52
C LYS A 40 3.89 12.42 15.81
N PHE A 41 3.96 11.44 14.92
CA PHE A 41 5.09 11.32 14.00
C PHE A 41 5.17 12.52 13.04
N SER A 42 6.39 12.90 12.68
CA SER A 42 6.63 13.76 11.52
C SER A 42 6.55 12.96 10.22
N ASP A 43 6.35 13.66 9.09
CA ASP A 43 6.24 13.04 7.76
C ASP A 43 7.46 12.13 7.46
N ASN A 44 8.68 12.55 7.84
CA ASN A 44 9.89 11.73 7.70
C ASN A 44 10.10 10.74 8.86
N GLY A 45 9.69 11.11 10.08
CA GLY A 45 9.95 10.34 11.29
C GLY A 45 9.31 8.95 11.26
N ILE A 46 8.08 8.84 10.74
CA ILE A 46 7.41 7.54 10.61
C ILE A 46 8.14 6.59 9.65
N GLY A 47 8.70 7.14 8.56
CA GLY A 47 9.44 6.33 7.58
C GLY A 47 10.74 5.78 8.15
N ASN A 48 11.48 6.61 8.89
CA ASN A 48 12.70 6.19 9.56
C ASN A 48 12.43 5.16 10.65
N TRP A 49 11.42 5.40 11.50
CA TRP A 49 11.01 4.43 12.50
C TRP A 49 10.63 3.08 11.87
N PHE A 50 9.82 3.10 10.81
CA PHE A 50 9.43 1.87 10.13
C PHE A 50 10.60 1.11 9.49
N ARG A 51 11.62 1.82 9.00
CA ARG A 51 12.88 1.22 8.51
C ARG A 51 13.60 0.47 9.64
N THR A 52 13.76 1.10 10.80
CA THR A 52 14.35 0.45 11.98
C THR A 52 13.58 -0.81 12.37
N GLN A 53 12.24 -0.75 12.39
CA GLN A 53 11.41 -1.93 12.67
C GLN A 53 11.58 -3.05 11.63
N CYS A 54 11.76 -2.70 10.35
CA CYS A 54 12.08 -3.70 9.32
C CYS A 54 13.45 -4.34 9.55
N ASP A 55 14.45 -3.58 10.01
CA ASP A 55 15.78 -4.13 10.33
C ASP A 55 15.73 -5.08 11.53
N GLU A 56 15.03 -4.69 12.60
CA GLU A 56 14.80 -5.53 13.79
C GLU A 56 14.05 -6.84 13.46
N ALA A 57 13.13 -6.79 12.50
CA ALA A 57 12.40 -7.96 12.02
C ALA A 57 13.21 -8.84 11.04
N GLY A 58 14.49 -8.53 10.76
CA GLY A 58 15.31 -9.27 9.81
C GLY A 58 14.91 -9.06 8.34
N LEU A 59 14.28 -7.92 8.03
CA LEU A 59 13.82 -7.54 6.68
C LEU A 59 14.59 -6.31 6.15
N PRO A 60 15.93 -6.38 5.98
CA PRO A 60 16.78 -5.23 5.64
C PRO A 60 16.43 -4.59 4.29
N ASN A 61 15.73 -5.30 3.41
CA ASN A 61 15.33 -4.79 2.10
C ASN A 61 13.94 -4.13 2.07
N CYS A 62 13.23 -4.08 3.20
CA CYS A 62 11.85 -3.57 3.27
C CYS A 62 11.78 -2.15 3.83
N THR A 63 11.05 -1.27 3.14
CA THR A 63 10.71 0.07 3.63
C THR A 63 9.22 0.31 3.49
N ALA A 64 8.65 1.28 4.21
CA ALA A 64 7.23 1.61 4.07
C ALA A 64 6.85 1.94 2.62
N HIS A 65 7.70 2.69 1.91
CA HIS A 65 7.50 3.00 0.50
C HIS A 65 7.61 1.75 -0.38
N GLY A 66 8.61 0.89 -0.14
CA GLY A 66 8.78 -0.37 -0.86
C GLY A 66 7.60 -1.33 -0.67
N LEU A 67 7.08 -1.47 0.55
CA LEU A 67 5.92 -2.31 0.86
C LEU A 67 4.65 -1.80 0.17
N ARG A 68 4.48 -0.48 0.04
CA ARG A 68 3.36 0.08 -0.74
C ARG A 68 3.45 -0.30 -2.22
N LYS A 69 4.65 -0.32 -2.81
CA LYS A 69 4.86 -0.82 -4.19
C LYS A 69 4.57 -2.32 -4.28
N ALA A 70 5.06 -3.10 -3.32
CA ALA A 70 4.80 -4.53 -3.26
C ALA A 70 3.31 -4.85 -3.11
N ALA A 71 2.56 -4.05 -2.35
CA ALA A 71 1.10 -4.18 -2.25
C ALA A 71 0.41 -3.89 -3.60
N ALA A 72 0.83 -2.86 -4.33
CA ALA A 72 0.33 -2.59 -5.68
C ALA A 72 0.60 -3.76 -6.63
N ARG A 73 1.82 -4.32 -6.58
CA ARG A 73 2.19 -5.49 -7.36
C ARG A 73 1.31 -6.70 -7.05
N ARG A 74 1.12 -7.03 -5.76
CA ARG A 74 0.26 -8.15 -5.32
C ARG A 74 -1.19 -7.99 -5.76
N MET A 75 -1.71 -6.76 -5.75
CA MET A 75 -3.06 -6.49 -6.25
C MET A 75 -3.16 -6.76 -7.76
N ALA A 76 -2.16 -6.38 -8.55
CA ALA A 76 -2.13 -6.67 -9.99
C ALA A 76 -2.02 -8.17 -10.28
N GLU A 77 -1.20 -8.89 -9.50
CA GLU A 77 -1.09 -10.35 -9.58
C GLU A 77 -2.42 -11.05 -9.20
N ALA A 78 -3.20 -10.44 -8.31
CA ALA A 78 -4.57 -10.86 -8.00
C ALA A 78 -5.62 -10.44 -9.05
N GLY A 79 -5.19 -9.88 -10.19
CA GLY A 79 -6.07 -9.48 -11.29
C GLY A 79 -6.74 -8.12 -11.13
N ALA A 80 -6.34 -7.32 -10.13
CA ALA A 80 -6.86 -5.96 -10.00
C ALA A 80 -6.36 -5.09 -11.17
N THR A 81 -7.27 -4.33 -11.76
CA THR A 81 -6.96 -3.34 -12.80
C THR A 81 -6.16 -2.18 -12.22
N ASN A 82 -5.42 -1.48 -13.09
CA ASN A 82 -4.70 -0.26 -12.73
C ASN A 82 -5.61 0.76 -11.99
N GLN A 83 -6.86 0.94 -12.44
CA GLN A 83 -7.81 1.85 -11.79
C GLN A 83 -8.23 1.40 -10.38
N GLN A 84 -8.44 0.10 -10.16
CA GLN A 84 -8.74 -0.45 -8.83
C GLN A 84 -7.54 -0.24 -7.88
N ILE A 85 -6.32 -0.52 -8.35
CA ILE A 85 -5.10 -0.34 -7.57
C ILE A 85 -4.89 1.14 -7.23
N LYS A 86 -5.10 2.03 -8.20
CA LYS A 86 -5.02 3.48 -8.02
C LYS A 86 -6.03 3.98 -6.98
N ALA A 87 -7.26 3.47 -7.00
CA ALA A 87 -8.28 3.80 -6.00
C ALA A 87 -7.84 3.38 -4.59
N MET A 88 -7.31 2.16 -4.44
CA MET A 88 -6.86 1.64 -3.15
C MET A 88 -5.59 2.31 -2.61
N THR A 89 -4.64 2.61 -3.49
CA THR A 89 -3.34 3.21 -3.11
C THR A 89 -3.42 4.74 -3.02
N GLY A 90 -4.44 5.36 -3.60
CA GLY A 90 -4.60 6.82 -3.61
C GLY A 90 -3.61 7.56 -4.52
N HIS A 91 -3.06 6.89 -5.54
CA HIS A 91 -2.28 7.57 -6.59
C HIS A 91 -3.20 8.41 -7.48
N SER A 92 -2.65 9.50 -8.03
CA SER A 92 -3.39 10.39 -8.93
C SER A 92 -3.07 10.13 -10.40
N LYS A 93 -1.85 9.65 -10.70
CA LYS A 93 -1.39 9.35 -12.05
C LYS A 93 -1.39 7.84 -12.28
N ASP A 94 -1.79 7.42 -13.48
CA ASP A 94 -1.84 6.01 -13.86
C ASP A 94 -0.42 5.45 -14.03
N ASP A 95 0.51 6.26 -14.53
CA ASP A 95 1.91 5.88 -14.75
C ASP A 95 2.62 5.46 -13.46
N GLU A 96 2.27 6.09 -12.33
CA GLU A 96 2.86 5.76 -11.02
C GLU A 96 2.51 4.33 -10.59
N VAL A 97 1.30 3.87 -10.90
CA VAL A 97 0.85 2.51 -10.59
C VAL A 97 1.35 1.54 -11.66
N ALA A 98 1.27 1.92 -12.94
CA ALA A 98 1.74 1.11 -14.06
C ALA A 98 3.21 0.71 -13.91
N LEU A 99 4.06 1.60 -13.40
CA LEU A 99 5.47 1.30 -13.11
C LEU A 99 5.64 0.07 -12.20
N TYR A 100 4.72 -0.15 -11.26
CA TYR A 100 4.80 -1.25 -10.30
C TYR A 100 4.05 -2.51 -10.77
N THR A 101 3.06 -2.36 -11.65
CA THR A 101 2.17 -3.46 -12.05
C THR A 101 2.46 -4.01 -13.45
N ALA A 102 3.20 -3.27 -14.30
CA ALA A 102 3.41 -3.60 -15.72
C ALA A 102 3.84 -5.05 -15.97
N ALA A 103 4.81 -5.57 -15.22
CA ALA A 103 5.28 -6.94 -15.44
C ALA A 103 4.26 -8.03 -15.01
N ALA A 104 3.29 -7.72 -14.13
CA ALA A 104 2.23 -8.67 -13.73
C ALA A 104 1.10 -8.58 -14.74
N ASP A 105 0.75 -7.35 -15.12
CA ASP A 105 -0.25 -7.08 -16.13
C ASP A 105 0.14 -7.67 -17.49
N GLN A 106 1.41 -7.58 -17.92
CA GLN A 106 1.84 -8.10 -19.21
C GLN A 106 1.57 -9.60 -19.34
N VAL A 107 1.93 -10.40 -18.33
CA VAL A 107 1.72 -11.85 -18.34
C VAL A 107 0.22 -12.16 -18.35
N ARG A 108 -0.53 -11.58 -17.41
CA ARG A 108 -1.98 -11.81 -17.29
C ARG A 108 -2.74 -11.41 -18.55
N ILE A 109 -2.46 -10.23 -19.09
CA ILE A 109 -3.13 -9.71 -20.30
C ILE A 109 -2.81 -10.60 -21.51
N ALA A 110 -1.57 -11.07 -21.65
CA ALA A 110 -1.21 -11.98 -22.74
C ALA A 110 -2.03 -13.29 -22.69
N GLU A 111 -2.16 -13.90 -21.50
CA GLU A 111 -2.96 -15.10 -21.32
C GLU A 111 -4.45 -14.87 -21.57
N GLU A 112 -5.01 -13.76 -21.05
CA GLU A 112 -6.42 -13.40 -21.23
C GLU A 112 -6.78 -13.16 -22.69
N VAL A 113 -5.91 -12.47 -23.45
CA VAL A 113 -6.15 -12.21 -24.88
C VAL A 113 -6.12 -13.50 -25.68
N MET A 114 -5.15 -14.39 -25.43
CA MET A 114 -5.09 -15.68 -26.12
C MET A 114 -6.32 -16.54 -25.83
N LYS A 115 -6.77 -16.59 -24.57
CA LYS A 115 -8.02 -17.29 -24.19
C LYS A 115 -9.22 -16.76 -24.96
N LYS A 116 -9.33 -15.44 -25.15
CA LYS A 116 -10.44 -14.81 -25.89
C LYS A 116 -10.42 -15.11 -27.39
N LEU A 117 -9.24 -15.30 -27.99
CA LEU A 117 -9.09 -15.64 -29.41
C LEU A 117 -9.29 -17.13 -29.69
N SER A 118 -9.15 -17.98 -28.67
CA SER A 118 -9.35 -19.43 -28.78
C SER A 118 -10.80 -19.88 -28.57
N VAL A 119 -11.76 -18.94 -28.50
CA VAL A 119 -13.21 -19.21 -28.38
C VAL A 119 -13.92 -18.96 -29.69
#